data_AF-A0A814NGK3-F1
#
_entry.id   AF-A0A814NGK3-F1
#
_cell.length_a   1.000
_cell.length_b   1.000
_cell.length_c   1.000
_cell.angle_alpha   90.00
_cell.angle_beta   90.00
_cell.angle_gamma   90.00
#
_symmetry.space_group_name_H-M   'P 1'
#
loop_
_entity.id
_entity.type
_entity.pdbx_description
1 polymer ?
#
loop_
_entity_poly.entity_id
_entity_poly.type
_entity_poly.pdbx_seq_one_letter_code
_entity_poly.pdbx_strand_id
1 'polypeptide(L)'
;MQFHYISLVVTTALLLSLVDSQVANNTGKQLQDKACHVYWEYTKDAYDVYYIGKKIKGARASSFQVLKDGYSKDISNVYYMDKKLADARASSFQLTGDGYSKDISDVFYGDKIIDGVRASSFELLKDGYIKDAYDVYYMRKKIDGAHATSFKFVNDNYWKDAYDVYYMGKKINDARGSSFEFIDSGYARDYRNATCVNQQ
;
A
#
# COMPACT_ATOMS: atom_id res chain seq x y z
N MET A 1 -14.64 -20.96 74.94
CA MET A 1 -15.65 -21.04 73.87
C MET A 1 -15.02 -20.54 72.59
N GLN A 2 -15.02 -21.41 71.58
CA GLN A 2 -14.14 -21.41 70.40
C GLN A 2 -14.53 -20.41 69.32
N PHE A 3 -13.52 -19.67 68.86
CA PHE A 3 -13.21 -19.29 67.47
C PHE A 3 -14.19 -19.75 66.39
N HIS A 4 -15.09 -18.87 65.91
CA HIS A 4 -15.93 -19.10 64.72
C HIS A 4 -16.27 -17.82 63.94
N TYR A 5 -15.37 -16.82 63.88
CA TYR A 5 -15.62 -15.58 63.10
C TYR A 5 -14.52 -15.18 62.11
N ILE A 6 -13.43 -15.94 61.98
CA ILE A 6 -12.32 -15.60 61.06
C ILE A 6 -12.54 -16.21 59.65
N SER A 7 -13.51 -17.11 59.47
CA SER A 7 -13.64 -17.85 58.20
C SER A 7 -14.49 -17.16 57.11
N LEU A 8 -15.36 -16.19 57.43
CA LEU A 8 -16.30 -15.60 56.45
C LEU A 8 -15.78 -14.34 55.75
N VAL A 9 -14.85 -13.60 56.36
CA VAL A 9 -14.27 -12.37 55.77
C VAL A 9 -13.14 -12.70 54.79
N VAL A 10 -12.44 -13.82 55.00
CA VAL A 10 -11.38 -14.29 54.10
C VAL A 10 -11.97 -14.83 52.78
N THR A 11 -13.16 -15.43 52.80
CA THR A 11 -13.78 -16.00 51.61
C THR A 11 -14.34 -14.95 50.64
N THR A 12 -14.87 -13.82 51.12
CA THR A 12 -15.37 -12.75 50.23
C THR A 12 -14.25 -11.96 49.56
N ALA A 13 -13.14 -11.70 50.26
CA ALA A 13 -11.96 -11.05 49.69
C ALA A 13 -11.24 -11.94 48.66
N LEU A 14 -11.20 -13.26 48.88
CA LEU A 14 -10.66 -14.21 47.90
C LEU A 14 -11.54 -14.28 46.64
N LEU A 15 -12.87 -14.23 46.79
CA LEU A 15 -13.80 -14.25 45.65
C LEU A 15 -13.71 -12.99 44.77
N LEU A 16 -13.54 -11.79 45.32
CA LEU A 16 -13.34 -10.58 44.50
C LEU A 16 -12.03 -10.64 43.70
N SER A 17 -10.92 -11.05 44.34
CA SER A 17 -9.61 -11.14 43.65
C SER A 17 -9.58 -12.23 42.56
N LEU A 18 -10.35 -13.30 42.73
CA LEU A 18 -10.51 -14.34 41.70
C LEU A 18 -11.35 -13.86 40.51
N VAL A 19 -12.38 -13.03 40.72
CA VAL A 19 -13.19 -12.46 39.62
C VAL A 19 -12.36 -11.47 38.79
N ASP A 20 -11.57 -10.59 39.42
CA ASP A 20 -10.71 -9.63 38.72
C ASP A 20 -9.61 -10.33 37.89
N SER A 21 -9.06 -11.43 38.40
CA SER A 21 -8.09 -12.26 37.69
C SER A 21 -8.70 -12.97 36.46
N GLN A 22 -9.93 -13.49 36.58
CA GLN A 22 -10.60 -14.16 35.46
C GLN A 22 -11.06 -13.16 34.37
N VAL A 23 -11.47 -11.94 34.75
CA VAL A 23 -11.82 -10.88 33.78
C VAL A 23 -10.58 -10.40 33.03
N ALA A 24 -9.45 -10.16 33.73
CA ALA A 24 -8.18 -9.77 33.10
C ALA A 24 -7.64 -10.86 32.14
N ASN A 25 -7.77 -12.13 32.53
CA ASN A 25 -7.33 -13.27 31.72
C ASN A 25 -8.23 -13.50 30.49
N ASN A 26 -9.53 -13.22 30.58
CA ASN A 26 -10.44 -13.32 29.43
C ASN A 26 -10.25 -12.18 28.41
N THR A 27 -9.88 -10.98 28.85
CA THR A 27 -9.50 -9.88 27.94
C THR A 27 -8.15 -10.11 27.26
N GLY A 28 -7.18 -10.72 27.94
CA GLY A 28 -5.87 -11.07 27.34
C GLY A 28 -5.95 -12.22 26.33
N LYS A 29 -6.82 -13.22 26.58
CA LYS A 29 -6.94 -14.41 25.73
C LYS A 29 -7.80 -14.19 24.48
N GLN A 30 -8.79 -13.28 24.54
CA GLN A 30 -9.56 -12.84 23.36
C GLN A 30 -8.72 -12.01 22.35
N LEU A 31 -7.58 -11.46 22.78
CA LEU A 31 -6.65 -10.74 21.90
C LEU A 31 -5.63 -11.66 21.22
N GLN A 32 -5.47 -12.90 21.69
CA GLN A 32 -4.44 -13.82 21.20
C GLN A 32 -4.86 -14.62 19.94
N ASP A 33 -6.16 -14.76 19.68
CA ASP A 33 -6.70 -15.60 18.57
C ASP A 33 -7.05 -14.83 17.29
N LYS A 34 -6.55 -13.60 17.13
CA LYS A 34 -6.53 -12.87 15.85
C LYS A 34 -5.12 -12.45 15.47
N ALA A 35 -4.16 -13.37 15.60
CA ALA A 35 -2.80 -13.20 15.09
C ALA A 35 -2.80 -13.07 13.55
N CYS A 36 -3.13 -11.88 13.07
CA CYS A 36 -3.12 -11.47 11.68
C CYS A 36 -2.31 -10.17 11.66
N HIS A 37 -1.01 -10.27 11.35
CA HIS A 37 -0.04 -9.16 11.24
C HIS A 37 -0.18 -8.06 12.31
N VAL A 38 0.47 -8.25 13.47
CA VAL A 38 0.73 -7.13 14.39
C VAL A 38 1.77 -6.22 13.71
N TYR A 39 1.31 -5.11 13.14
CA TYR A 39 2.19 -4.07 12.61
C TYR A 39 2.91 -3.42 13.78
N TRP A 40 4.14 -3.87 14.05
CA TRP A 40 4.95 -3.46 15.20
C TRP A 40 5.22 -1.94 15.22
N GLU A 41 5.02 -1.26 14.09
CA GLU A 41 5.12 0.19 13.99
C GLU A 41 3.90 0.92 14.56
N TYR A 42 2.72 0.29 14.61
CA TYR A 42 1.47 0.94 15.04
C TYR A 42 1.02 0.48 16.42
N THR A 43 0.69 1.44 17.29
CA THR A 43 0.06 1.18 18.59
C THR A 43 -1.17 2.05 18.77
N LYS A 44 -2.12 1.64 19.61
CA LYS A 44 -3.30 2.44 19.92
C LYS A 44 -3.78 2.19 21.35
N ASP A 45 -4.34 3.22 21.96
CA ASP A 45 -5.15 3.11 23.18
C ASP A 45 -6.64 3.33 22.83
N ALA A 46 -7.47 3.65 23.83
CA ALA A 46 -8.90 3.88 23.62
C ALA A 46 -9.21 5.18 22.82
N TYR A 47 -8.28 6.12 22.81
CA TYR A 47 -8.46 7.48 22.29
C TYR A 47 -7.55 7.76 21.09
N ASP A 48 -6.30 7.33 21.19
CA ASP A 48 -5.22 7.75 20.30
C ASP A 48 -4.55 6.58 19.58
N VAL A 49 -4.00 6.91 18.40
CA VAL A 49 -3.22 6.00 17.56
C VAL A 49 -1.84 6.59 17.37
N TYR A 50 -0.83 5.74 17.34
CA TYR A 50 0.58 6.11 17.24
C TYR A 50 1.26 5.28 16.15
N TYR A 51 2.21 5.91 15.47
CA TYR A 51 3.16 5.27 14.56
C TYR A 51 4.58 5.53 15.09
N ILE A 52 5.31 4.48 15.45
CA ILE A 52 6.65 4.53 16.07
C ILE A 52 6.68 5.54 17.24
N GLY A 53 5.70 5.40 18.14
CA GLY A 53 5.56 6.26 19.33
C GLY A 53 5.04 7.67 19.06
N LYS A 54 4.87 8.09 17.81
CA LYS A 54 4.34 9.40 17.44
C LYS A 54 2.83 9.34 17.22
N LYS A 55 2.08 10.18 17.93
CA LYS A 55 0.62 10.30 17.76
C LYS A 55 0.25 10.72 16.34
N ILE A 56 -0.63 9.94 15.71
CA ILE A 56 -1.21 10.23 14.39
C ILE A 56 -2.34 11.23 14.57
N LYS A 57 -2.12 12.48 14.16
CA LYS A 57 -3.10 13.56 14.35
C LYS A 57 -4.37 13.30 13.54
N GLY A 58 -5.52 13.35 14.21
CA GLY A 58 -6.85 13.18 13.60
C GLY A 58 -7.32 11.73 13.47
N ALA A 59 -6.48 10.75 13.82
CA ALA A 59 -6.82 9.34 13.78
C ALA A 59 -7.91 8.98 14.81
N ARG A 60 -8.93 8.24 14.35
CA ARG A 60 -9.98 7.71 15.22
C ARG A 60 -9.67 6.28 15.66
N ALA A 61 -9.14 6.12 16.87
CA ALA A 61 -8.71 4.83 17.43
C ALA A 61 -9.79 3.73 17.44
N SER A 62 -11.07 4.11 17.53
CA SER A 62 -12.22 3.20 17.51
C SER A 62 -12.47 2.53 16.16
N SER A 63 -12.01 3.14 15.07
CA SER A 63 -12.21 2.64 13.69
C SER A 63 -10.90 2.46 12.92
N PHE A 64 -9.76 2.62 13.59
CA PHE A 64 -8.45 2.57 12.95
C PHE A 64 -8.08 1.15 12.54
N GLN A 65 -7.74 1.01 11.28
CA GLN A 65 -7.33 -0.23 10.64
C GLN A 65 -5.97 0.00 9.98
N VAL A 66 -4.99 -0.80 10.37
CA VAL A 66 -3.72 -0.84 9.65
C VAL A 66 -3.90 -1.70 8.39
N LEU A 67 -3.52 -1.14 7.24
CA LEU A 67 -3.47 -1.83 5.96
C LEU A 67 -2.02 -2.28 5.72
N LYS A 68 -1.68 -2.68 4.48
CA LYS A 68 -0.31 -3.05 4.12
C LYS A 68 0.51 -1.85 3.65
N ASP A 69 1.81 -2.06 3.48
CA ASP A 69 2.75 -1.13 2.84
C ASP A 69 2.79 0.27 3.47
N GLY A 70 2.62 0.32 4.80
CA GLY A 70 2.62 1.56 5.57
C GLY A 70 1.29 2.33 5.54
N TYR A 71 0.30 1.89 4.76
CA TYR A 71 -1.01 2.54 4.75
C TYR A 71 -1.86 2.11 5.95
N SER A 72 -2.73 3.01 6.39
CA SER A 72 -3.76 2.74 7.38
C SER A 72 -4.97 3.65 7.12
N LYS A 73 -6.11 3.35 7.71
CA LYS A 73 -7.32 4.17 7.58
C LYS A 73 -8.14 4.14 8.85
N ASP A 74 -8.92 5.19 9.05
CA ASP A 74 -10.07 5.15 9.94
C ASP A 74 -11.35 5.33 9.12
N ILE A 75 -12.50 5.49 9.77
CA ILE A 75 -13.79 5.64 9.07
C ILE A 75 -13.87 6.85 8.13
N SER A 76 -13.02 7.87 8.32
CA SER A 76 -13.08 9.14 7.59
C SER A 76 -11.78 9.49 6.86
N ASN A 77 -10.65 8.93 7.26
CA ASN A 77 -9.33 9.36 6.80
C ASN A 77 -8.48 8.16 6.37
N VAL A 78 -7.55 8.43 5.45
CA VAL A 78 -6.47 7.52 5.09
C VAL A 78 -5.16 8.13 5.56
N TYR A 79 -4.24 7.27 5.97
CA TYR A 79 -2.91 7.64 6.43
C TYR A 79 -1.87 6.80 5.69
N TYR A 80 -0.73 7.43 5.44
CA TYR A 80 0.51 6.75 5.09
C TYR A 80 1.49 6.99 6.23
N MET A 81 1.83 5.92 6.96
CA MET A 81 2.58 6.00 8.22
C MET A 81 1.88 6.92 9.23
N ASP A 82 2.53 7.99 9.67
CA ASP A 82 2.00 8.99 10.58
C ASP A 82 1.28 10.16 9.89
N LYS A 83 1.24 10.17 8.55
CA LYS A 83 0.72 11.30 7.76
C LYS A 83 -0.69 11.02 7.26
N LYS A 84 -1.62 11.93 7.54
CA LYS A 84 -2.95 11.94 6.90
C LYS A 84 -2.84 12.34 5.43
N LEU A 85 -3.49 11.58 4.55
CA LEU A 85 -3.68 11.91 3.14
C LEU A 85 -4.93 12.77 3.01
N ALA A 86 -4.76 14.07 2.78
CA ALA A 86 -5.83 15.06 2.91
C ALA A 86 -7.00 14.82 1.93
N ASP A 87 -6.68 14.49 0.68
CA ASP A 87 -7.68 14.34 -0.39
C ASP A 87 -8.15 12.88 -0.58
N ALA A 88 -7.58 11.95 0.19
CA ALA A 88 -7.92 10.54 0.08
C ALA A 88 -9.31 10.22 0.66
N ARG A 89 -10.10 9.46 -0.08
CA ARG A 89 -11.45 9.03 0.28
C ARG A 89 -11.42 7.64 0.91
N ALA A 90 -11.46 7.61 2.25
CA ALA A 90 -11.37 6.38 3.04
C ALA A 90 -12.41 5.30 2.68
N SER A 91 -13.60 5.69 2.23
CA SER A 91 -14.68 4.76 1.85
C SER A 91 -14.37 3.96 0.59
N SER A 92 -13.59 4.51 -0.34
CA SER A 92 -13.22 3.88 -1.61
C SER A 92 -11.74 3.51 -1.72
N PHE A 93 -10.93 3.81 -0.70
CA PHE A 93 -9.49 3.61 -0.73
C PHE A 93 -9.11 2.13 -0.80
N GLN A 94 -8.22 1.79 -1.72
CA GLN A 94 -7.79 0.44 -2.05
C GLN A 94 -6.28 0.43 -2.31
N LEU A 95 -5.61 -0.58 -1.75
CA LEU A 95 -4.21 -0.86 -2.09
C LEU A 95 -4.15 -1.60 -3.43
N THR A 96 -3.26 -1.17 -4.31
CA THR A 96 -3.08 -1.80 -5.62
C THR A 96 -1.80 -2.63 -5.69
N GLY A 97 -0.79 -2.27 -4.88
CA GLY A 97 0.51 -2.97 -4.80
C GLY A 97 1.66 -2.06 -5.17
N ASP A 98 2.89 -2.51 -4.93
CA ASP A 98 4.14 -1.82 -5.26
C ASP A 98 4.22 -0.37 -4.75
N GLY A 99 3.62 -0.10 -3.59
CA GLY A 99 3.52 1.24 -3.00
C GLY A 99 2.41 2.12 -3.60
N TYR A 100 1.78 1.68 -4.69
CA TYR A 100 0.61 2.33 -5.28
C TYR A 100 -0.69 1.98 -4.54
N SER A 101 -1.58 2.95 -4.53
CA SER A 101 -2.95 2.80 -4.05
C SER A 101 -3.87 3.74 -4.83
N LYS A 102 -5.18 3.58 -4.69
CA LYS A 102 -6.16 4.46 -5.31
C LYS A 102 -7.38 4.63 -4.43
N ASP A 103 -8.12 5.69 -4.68
CA ASP A 103 -9.51 5.77 -4.31
C ASP A 103 -10.39 5.95 -5.57
N ILE A 104 -11.61 6.44 -5.40
CA ILE A 104 -12.53 6.65 -6.52
C ILE A 104 -12.10 7.78 -7.47
N SER A 105 -11.27 8.71 -7.02
CA SER A 105 -10.87 9.91 -7.76
C SER A 105 -9.39 9.93 -8.08
N ASP A 106 -8.55 9.50 -7.13
CA ASP A 106 -7.12 9.76 -7.15
C ASP A 106 -6.31 8.46 -7.06
N VAL A 107 -5.09 8.51 -7.61
CA VAL A 107 -4.08 7.45 -7.51
C VAL A 107 -2.91 7.99 -6.71
N PHE A 108 -2.41 7.19 -5.78
CA PHE A 108 -1.37 7.58 -4.83
C PHE A 108 -0.14 6.68 -4.95
N TYR A 109 1.01 7.22 -4.59
CA TYR A 109 2.24 6.48 -4.32
C TYR A 109 2.84 6.98 -3.01
N GLY A 110 2.76 6.15 -1.99
CA GLY A 110 3.01 6.54 -0.60
C GLY A 110 2.09 7.67 -0.14
N ASP A 111 2.68 8.82 0.23
CA ASP A 111 1.97 10.00 0.69
C ASP A 111 1.65 11.03 -0.41
N LYS A 112 1.84 10.68 -1.68
CA LYS A 112 1.69 11.60 -2.83
C LYS A 112 0.58 11.14 -3.77
N ILE A 113 -0.22 12.10 -4.24
CA ILE A 113 -1.08 11.92 -5.42
C ILE A 113 -0.22 11.94 -6.68
N ILE A 114 -0.60 11.14 -7.67
CA ILE A 114 -0.01 11.16 -9.01
C ILE A 114 -0.94 11.94 -9.93
N ASP A 115 -0.54 13.16 -10.26
CA ASP A 115 -1.36 14.08 -11.04
C ASP A 115 -1.66 13.55 -12.45
N GLY A 116 -2.91 13.71 -12.88
CA GLY A 116 -3.37 13.37 -14.23
C GLY A 116 -3.81 11.92 -14.44
N VAL A 117 -3.49 11.01 -13.51
CA VAL A 117 -3.89 9.61 -13.63
C VAL A 117 -5.39 9.46 -13.38
N ARG A 118 -6.12 8.88 -14.32
CA ARG A 118 -7.56 8.60 -14.15
C ARG A 118 -7.78 7.35 -13.32
N ALA A 119 -8.15 7.52 -12.05
CA ALA A 119 -8.41 6.42 -11.13
C ALA A 119 -9.45 5.42 -11.65
N SER A 120 -10.46 5.87 -12.42
CA SER A 120 -11.51 5.01 -13.00
C SER A 120 -10.98 3.94 -13.96
N SER A 121 -9.85 4.18 -14.61
CA SER A 121 -9.21 3.27 -15.58
C SER A 121 -7.78 2.90 -15.19
N PHE A 122 -7.40 3.14 -13.92
CA PHE A 122 -6.07 2.85 -13.42
C PHE A 122 -5.75 1.35 -13.52
N GLU A 123 -4.56 1.07 -14.02
CA GLU A 123 -3.96 -0.26 -14.09
C GLU A 123 -2.52 -0.19 -13.57
N LEU A 124 -2.25 -0.94 -12.50
CA LEU A 124 -0.89 -1.19 -12.05
C LEU A 124 -0.26 -2.18 -13.01
N LEU A 125 0.84 -1.76 -13.64
CA LEU A 125 1.71 -2.65 -14.41
C LEU A 125 2.88 -3.06 -13.51
N LYS A 126 3.83 -3.81 -14.06
CA LYS A 126 5.05 -4.19 -13.33
C LYS A 126 6.19 -3.19 -13.57
N ASP A 127 7.30 -3.40 -12.86
CA ASP A 127 8.55 -2.65 -13.04
C ASP A 127 8.39 -1.12 -12.85
N GLY A 128 7.44 -0.72 -12.00
CA GLY A 128 7.17 0.69 -11.69
C GLY A 128 6.36 1.45 -12.74
N TYR A 129 5.83 0.76 -13.75
CA TYR A 129 4.89 1.34 -14.70
C TYR A 129 3.46 1.28 -14.16
N ILE A 130 2.69 2.32 -14.48
CA ILE A 130 1.23 2.34 -14.33
C ILE A 130 0.65 2.93 -15.61
N LYS A 131 -0.62 2.66 -15.89
CA LYS A 131 -1.34 3.36 -16.95
C LYS A 131 -2.76 3.66 -16.54
N ASP A 132 -3.37 4.59 -17.25
CA ASP A 132 -4.82 4.69 -17.36
C ASP A 132 -5.24 4.41 -18.82
N ALA A 133 -6.50 4.69 -19.17
CA ALA A 133 -6.99 4.43 -20.52
C ALA A 133 -6.28 5.27 -21.62
N TYR A 134 -5.59 6.34 -21.26
CA TYR A 134 -5.02 7.33 -22.18
C TYR A 134 -3.51 7.50 -22.00
N ASP A 135 -3.05 7.50 -20.76
CA ASP A 135 -1.71 7.93 -20.38
C ASP A 135 -0.92 6.79 -19.71
N VAL A 136 0.39 6.76 -19.96
CA VAL A 136 1.33 5.82 -19.32
C VAL A 136 2.28 6.60 -18.44
N TYR A 137 2.62 6.03 -17.28
CA TYR A 137 3.51 6.65 -16.32
C TYR A 137 4.57 5.65 -15.86
N TYR A 138 5.75 6.17 -15.53
CA TYR A 138 6.84 5.44 -14.90
C TYR A 138 7.27 6.18 -13.63
N MET A 139 7.26 5.50 -12.48
CA MET A 139 7.69 6.05 -11.19
C MET A 139 7.04 7.42 -10.86
N ARG A 140 5.72 7.53 -11.11
CA ARG A 140 4.87 8.73 -10.97
C ARG A 140 5.02 9.82 -12.04
N LYS A 141 5.86 9.64 -13.05
CA LYS A 141 6.01 10.61 -14.15
C LYS A 141 5.31 10.12 -15.40
N LYS A 142 4.50 10.98 -16.01
CA LYS A 142 3.90 10.71 -17.31
C LYS A 142 4.98 10.54 -18.37
N ILE A 143 4.81 9.57 -19.25
CA ILE A 143 5.66 9.35 -20.42
C ILE A 143 4.97 10.03 -21.61
N ASP A 144 5.50 11.17 -22.03
CA ASP A 144 4.92 11.93 -23.13
C ASP A 144 4.99 11.17 -24.45
N GLY A 145 3.86 11.12 -25.16
CA GLY A 145 3.73 10.42 -26.45
C GLY A 145 3.46 8.91 -26.34
N ALA A 146 3.49 8.32 -25.13
CA ALA A 146 3.21 6.90 -24.96
C ALA A 146 1.74 6.57 -25.20
N HIS A 147 1.49 5.54 -26.00
CA HIS A 147 0.12 5.14 -26.37
C HIS A 147 -0.40 4.02 -25.47
N ALA A 148 -1.15 4.39 -24.43
CA ALA A 148 -1.61 3.47 -23.38
C ALA A 148 -2.36 2.23 -23.90
N THR A 149 -3.12 2.37 -24.99
CA THR A 149 -3.91 1.26 -25.59
C THR A 149 -3.05 0.16 -26.21
N SER A 150 -1.81 0.47 -26.59
CA SER A 150 -0.89 -0.49 -27.22
C SER A 150 0.37 -0.74 -26.38
N PHE A 151 0.45 -0.10 -25.20
CA PHE A 151 1.60 -0.18 -24.30
C PHE A 151 1.69 -1.57 -23.66
N LYS A 152 2.81 -2.26 -23.89
CA LYS A 152 3.02 -3.63 -23.43
C LYS A 152 4.46 -3.89 -23.03
N PHE A 153 4.59 -4.82 -22.10
CA PHE A 153 5.87 -5.34 -21.66
C PHE A 153 6.58 -6.08 -22.80
N VAL A 154 7.89 -5.94 -22.90
CA VAL A 154 8.74 -6.71 -23.83
C VAL A 154 9.61 -7.69 -23.07
N ASN A 155 10.66 -7.19 -22.40
CA ASN A 155 11.51 -7.96 -21.51
C ASN A 155 12.30 -7.03 -20.56
N ASP A 156 12.69 -7.52 -19.38
CA ASP A 156 13.42 -6.75 -18.36
C ASP A 156 12.81 -5.37 -18.08
N ASN A 157 13.50 -4.28 -18.40
CA ASN A 157 12.98 -2.92 -18.25
C ASN A 157 12.47 -2.31 -19.58
N TYR A 158 12.40 -3.12 -20.64
CA TYR A 158 11.90 -2.72 -21.96
C TYR A 158 10.39 -2.87 -22.07
N TRP A 159 9.77 -1.78 -22.51
CA TRP A 159 8.36 -1.67 -22.81
C TRP A 159 8.21 -1.04 -24.18
N LYS A 160 7.07 -1.22 -24.82
CA LYS A 160 6.79 -0.59 -26.11
C LYS A 160 5.32 -0.29 -26.27
N ASP A 161 5.01 0.68 -27.10
CA ASP A 161 3.69 0.83 -27.70
C ASP A 161 3.75 0.46 -29.19
N ALA A 162 2.72 0.81 -29.97
CA ALA A 162 2.69 0.53 -31.40
C ALA A 162 3.80 1.26 -32.19
N TYR A 163 4.32 2.37 -31.68
CA TYR A 163 5.20 3.29 -32.38
C TYR A 163 6.61 3.32 -31.80
N ASP A 164 6.71 3.33 -30.47
CA ASP A 164 7.92 3.66 -29.73
C ASP A 164 8.31 2.56 -28.74
N VAL A 165 9.59 2.53 -28.40
CA VAL A 165 10.17 1.63 -27.40
C VAL A 165 10.70 2.46 -26.23
N TYR A 166 10.56 1.93 -25.02
CA TYR A 166 10.90 2.60 -23.77
C TYR A 166 11.78 1.70 -22.90
N TYR A 167 12.77 2.29 -22.25
CA TYR A 167 13.58 1.65 -21.22
C TYR A 167 13.52 2.49 -19.95
N MET A 168 13.00 1.92 -18.86
CA MET A 168 12.85 2.63 -17.56
C MET A 168 12.18 4.01 -17.71
N GLY A 169 11.07 4.08 -18.45
CA GLY A 169 10.29 5.29 -18.71
C GLY A 169 10.86 6.24 -19.75
N LYS A 170 12.07 5.99 -20.29
CA LYS A 170 12.68 6.82 -21.33
C LYS A 170 12.44 6.22 -22.71
N LYS A 171 11.95 7.04 -23.64
CA LYS A 171 11.86 6.68 -25.05
C LYS A 171 13.25 6.43 -25.63
N ILE A 172 13.40 5.32 -26.36
CA ILE A 172 14.59 4.99 -27.12
C ILE A 172 14.41 5.57 -28.52
N ASN A 173 15.31 6.46 -28.91
CA ASN A 173 15.27 7.04 -30.24
C ASN A 173 15.61 5.99 -31.30
N ASP A 174 15.03 6.14 -32.49
CA ASP A 174 15.24 5.28 -33.66
C ASP A 174 14.80 3.82 -33.53
N ALA A 175 14.20 3.43 -32.39
CA ALA A 175 13.60 2.13 -32.17
C ALA A 175 12.08 2.18 -32.37
N ARG A 176 11.54 1.29 -33.21
CA ARG A 176 10.11 1.22 -33.51
C ARG A 176 9.40 0.12 -32.73
N GLY A 177 8.36 0.50 -32.00
CA GLY A 177 7.51 -0.44 -31.27
C GLY A 177 6.92 -1.56 -32.15
N SER A 178 6.56 -1.25 -33.40
CA SER A 178 6.00 -2.21 -34.36
C SER A 178 6.93 -3.38 -34.72
N SER A 179 8.24 -3.16 -34.70
CA SER A 179 9.25 -4.11 -35.19
C SER A 179 10.30 -4.48 -34.16
N PHE A 180 10.20 -3.95 -32.94
CA PHE A 180 11.11 -4.28 -31.84
C PHE A 180 10.84 -5.68 -31.28
N GLU A 181 11.85 -6.53 -31.38
CA GLU A 181 11.89 -7.87 -30.79
C GLU A 181 13.13 -7.97 -29.87
N PHE A 182 12.89 -8.41 -28.63
CA PHE A 182 13.97 -8.75 -27.71
C PHE A 182 14.51 -10.14 -28.07
N ILE A 183 15.83 -10.27 -28.20
CA ILE A 183 16.47 -11.54 -28.59
C ILE A 183 17.07 -12.22 -27.36
N ASP A 184 18.17 -11.69 -26.79
CA ASP A 184 18.80 -12.17 -25.56
C ASP A 184 19.93 -11.20 -25.14
N SER A 185 20.36 -11.22 -23.86
CA SER A 185 21.61 -10.64 -23.37
C SER A 185 21.86 -9.16 -23.72
N GLY A 186 20.81 -8.33 -23.67
CA GLY A 186 20.88 -6.90 -23.97
C GLY A 186 20.80 -6.56 -25.46
N TYR A 187 20.57 -7.54 -26.34
CA TYR A 187 20.39 -7.32 -27.77
C TYR A 187 18.90 -7.34 -28.14
N ALA A 188 18.50 -6.33 -28.91
CA ALA A 188 17.19 -6.26 -29.56
C ALA A 188 17.37 -6.01 -31.05
N ARG A 189 16.42 -6.50 -31.86
CA ARG A 189 16.39 -6.26 -33.31
C ARG A 189 15.22 -5.35 -33.66
N ASP A 190 15.48 -4.39 -34.53
CA ASP A 190 14.46 -3.63 -35.25
C ASP A 190 14.69 -3.82 -36.76
N TYR A 191 13.63 -4.12 -37.52
CA TYR A 191 13.71 -4.61 -38.91
C TYR A 191 14.29 -3.60 -39.91
N ARG A 192 14.54 -2.34 -39.52
CA ARG A 192 15.21 -1.33 -40.35
C ARG A 192 16.60 -0.92 -39.86
N ASN A 193 16.93 -1.23 -38.61
CA ASN A 193 18.22 -0.92 -38.00
C ASN A 193 18.68 -2.16 -37.23
N ALA A 194 19.63 -2.90 -37.81
CA ALA A 194 20.38 -3.93 -37.09
C ALA A 194 21.37 -3.28 -36.10
N THR A 195 20.92 -2.32 -35.29
CA THR A 195 21.76 -1.57 -34.36
C THR A 195 21.51 -2.06 -32.95
N CYS A 196 22.59 -2.57 -32.35
CA CYS A 196 22.70 -2.86 -30.93
C CYS A 196 22.30 -1.62 -30.12
N VAL A 197 21.24 -1.69 -29.33
CA VAL A 197 21.00 -0.70 -28.29
C VAL A 197 21.95 -1.04 -27.14
N ASN A 198 23.20 -0.58 -27.24
CA ASN A 198 24.17 -0.76 -26.16
C ASN A 198 23.75 0.06 -24.95
N GLN A 199 23.70 -0.60 -23.80
CA GLN A 199 23.60 0.04 -22.49
C GLN A 199 24.87 0.90 -22.30
N GLN A 200 24.72 2.22 -22.28
CA GLN A 200 25.74 3.16 -21.78
C GLN A 200 25.23 3.82 -20.52
#